data_AF-D9XXF9-F1
#
_entry.id   AF-D9XXF9-F1
#
_cell.length_a   1.000
_cell.length_b   1.000
_cell.length_c   1.000
_cell.angle_alpha   90.00
_cell.angle_beta   90.00
_cell.angle_gamma   90.00
#
_symmetry.space_group_name_H-M   'P 1'
#
loop_
_entity.id
_entity.type
_entity.pdbx_description
1 polymer ?
#
loop_
_entity_poly.entity_id
_entity_poly.type
_entity_poly.pdbx_seq_one_letter_code
_entity_poly.pdbx_strand_id
1 'polypeptide(L)'
;MSDRAALLKGIRAWLVFFVVCLVLSGATAFPLVHELRWTEDLLRSLSAPEHLPGLMDWIVRVRQGLDSADAEYPFLLYGTDWLAFAHLVIAVAFYGPYRDPVRNVWVVEFGMIACAGIIPLALVCGPLRGIPFWWSVIDMAFGVFGVIPLYAVRKKIKRLEALTPNPVPAPAV
;
A
#
# COMPACT_ATOMS: atom_id res chain seq x y z
N MET A 1 -29.19 -11.39 14.76
CA MET A 1 -28.34 -10.23 15.17
C MET A 1 -26.86 -10.58 15.30
N SER A 2 -26.50 -11.76 15.82
CA SER A 2 -25.09 -12.23 15.95
C SER A 2 -24.29 -12.19 14.64
N ASP A 3 -24.87 -12.68 13.53
CA ASP A 3 -24.17 -12.80 12.25
C ASP A 3 -23.80 -11.46 11.61
N ARG A 4 -24.66 -10.44 11.76
CA ARG A 4 -24.41 -9.09 11.25
C ARG A 4 -23.26 -8.43 12.02
N ALA A 5 -23.27 -8.54 13.34
CA ALA A 5 -22.21 -8.01 14.20
C ALA A 5 -20.87 -8.73 13.93
N ALA A 6 -20.89 -10.05 13.74
CA ALA A 6 -19.72 -10.83 13.38
C ALA A 6 -19.16 -10.44 12.00
N LEU A 7 -20.02 -10.23 10.99
CA LEU A 7 -19.62 -9.74 9.67
C LEU A 7 -18.98 -8.35 9.74
N LEU A 8 -19.60 -7.41 10.47
CA LEU A 8 -19.07 -6.07 10.69
C LEU A 8 -17.71 -6.10 11.39
N LYS A 9 -17.55 -6.92 12.44
CA LYS A 9 -16.26 -7.11 13.13
C LYS A 9 -15.20 -7.64 12.17
N GLY A 10 -15.56 -8.63 11.35
CA GLY A 10 -14.67 -9.18 10.32
C GLY A 10 -14.25 -8.15 9.28
N ILE A 11 -15.19 -7.35 8.77
CA ILE A 11 -14.90 -6.24 7.82
C ILE A 11 -13.90 -5.26 8.46
N ARG A 12 -14.19 -4.81 9.68
CA ARG A 12 -13.33 -3.85 10.40
C ARG A 12 -11.93 -4.39 10.67
N ALA A 13 -11.80 -5.66 11.06
CA ALA A 13 -10.49 -6.28 11.29
C ALA A 13 -9.64 -6.30 10.01
N TRP A 14 -10.24 -6.70 8.89
CA TRP A 14 -9.55 -6.69 7.59
C TRP A 14 -9.20 -5.28 7.11
N LEU A 15 -10.09 -4.31 7.32
CA LEU A 15 -9.82 -2.91 7.00
C LEU A 15 -8.66 -2.35 7.83
N VAL A 16 -8.65 -2.61 9.14
CA VAL A 16 -7.55 -2.17 10.02
C VAL A 16 -6.24 -2.81 9.60
N PHE A 17 -6.23 -4.12 9.34
CA PHE A 17 -5.05 -4.82 8.83
C PHE A 17 -4.52 -4.16 7.54
N PHE A 18 -5.39 -3.94 6.56
CA PHE A 18 -5.00 -3.29 5.31
C PHE A 18 -4.46 -1.87 5.55
N VAL A 19 -5.13 -1.07 6.37
CA VAL A 19 -4.70 0.31 6.69
C VAL A 19 -3.35 0.32 7.38
N VAL A 20 -3.09 -0.60 8.32
CA VAL A 20 -1.78 -0.72 8.96
C VAL A 20 -0.70 -1.05 7.93
N CYS A 21 -0.93 -2.02 7.06
CA CYS A 21 0.01 -2.35 5.98
C CYS A 21 0.25 -1.16 5.03
N LEU A 22 -0.80 -0.44 4.66
CA LEU A 22 -0.72 0.76 3.82
C LEU A 22 0.11 1.86 4.48
N VAL A 23 -0.14 2.14 5.77
CA VAL A 23 0.57 3.17 6.54
C VAL A 23 2.03 2.79 6.70
N LEU A 24 2.33 1.55 7.09
CA LEU A 24 3.71 1.07 7.21
C LEU A 24 4.44 1.16 5.87
N SER A 25 3.80 0.74 4.77
CA SER A 25 4.37 0.84 3.43
C SER A 25 4.66 2.28 3.00
N GLY A 26 3.85 3.26 3.40
CA GLY A 26 4.09 4.66 3.08
C GLY A 26 5.12 5.30 4.00
N ALA A 27 5.11 4.93 5.28
CA ALA A 27 5.98 5.52 6.30
C ALA A 27 7.46 5.22 6.06
N THR A 28 7.81 4.11 5.40
CA THR A 28 9.20 3.79 5.02
C THR A 28 9.83 4.82 4.08
N ALA A 29 9.02 5.63 3.39
CA ALA A 29 9.52 6.70 2.53
C ALA A 29 10.02 7.94 3.30
N PHE A 30 9.73 8.08 4.61
CA PHE A 30 10.27 9.16 5.44
C PHE A 30 11.76 8.94 5.76
N PRO A 31 12.18 7.86 6.46
CA PRO A 31 13.58 7.60 6.76
C PRO A 31 14.29 6.83 5.63
N LEU A 32 13.94 7.05 4.36
CA LEU A 32 14.36 6.19 3.23
C LEU A 32 15.88 5.97 3.17
N VAL A 33 16.68 7.02 3.39
CA VAL A 33 18.15 6.95 3.39
C VAL A 33 18.66 6.04 4.51
N HIS A 34 18.09 6.18 5.72
CA HIS A 34 18.50 5.41 6.90
C HIS A 34 18.10 3.94 6.76
N GLU A 35 16.87 3.68 6.34
CA GLU A 35 16.35 2.33 6.10
C GLU A 35 17.19 1.59 5.06
N LEU A 36 17.63 2.27 4.00
CA LEU A 36 18.44 1.63 2.96
C LEU A 36 19.87 1.34 3.42
N ARG A 37 20.47 2.20 4.26
CA ARG A 37 21.75 1.90 4.91
C ARG A 37 21.64 0.66 5.78
N TRP A 38 20.60 0.56 6.61
CA TRP A 38 20.35 -0.61 7.44
C TRP A 38 20.09 -1.87 6.61
N THR A 39 19.35 -1.74 5.52
CA THR A 39 19.08 -2.84 4.58
C THR A 39 20.37 -3.34 3.96
N GLU A 40 21.28 -2.44 3.55
CA GLU A 40 22.59 -2.83 3.02
C GLU A 40 23.41 -3.62 4.06
N ASP A 41 23.52 -3.09 5.29
CA ASP A 41 24.26 -3.74 6.37
C ASP A 41 23.70 -5.12 6.72
N LEU A 42 22.37 -5.24 6.77
CA LEU A 42 21.68 -6.51 6.99
C LEU A 42 21.97 -7.50 5.85
N LEU A 43 21.84 -7.10 4.59
CA LEU A 43 22.11 -7.98 3.45
C LEU A 43 23.56 -8.46 3.44
N ARG A 44 24.51 -7.59 3.80
CA ARG A 44 25.92 -7.98 3.96
C ARG A 44 26.10 -9.02 5.07
N SER A 45 25.44 -8.84 6.22
CA SER A 45 25.51 -9.79 7.34
C SER A 45 24.92 -11.17 7.02
N LEU A 46 24.00 -11.24 6.05
CA LEU A 46 23.34 -12.46 5.58
C LEU A 46 24.08 -13.12 4.40
N SER A 47 25.32 -12.72 4.10
CA SER A 47 26.09 -13.21 2.94
C SER A 47 25.35 -13.05 1.59
N ALA A 48 24.44 -12.08 1.49
CA ALA A 48 23.77 -11.76 0.23
C ALA A 48 24.73 -11.42 -0.93
N PRO A 49 25.92 -10.81 -0.72
CA PRO A 49 26.89 -10.61 -1.79
C PRO A 49 27.32 -11.91 -2.50
N GLU A 50 27.32 -13.04 -1.78
CA GLU A 50 27.77 -14.34 -2.29
C GLU A 50 26.65 -15.08 -3.03
N HIS A 51 25.40 -14.96 -2.53
CA HIS A 51 24.25 -15.69 -3.06
C HIS A 51 23.39 -14.88 -4.05
N LEU A 52 23.36 -13.56 -3.91
CA LEU A 52 22.51 -12.63 -4.67
C LEU A 52 23.30 -11.37 -5.06
N PRO A 53 24.40 -11.48 -5.81
CA PRO A 53 25.27 -10.35 -6.14
C PRO A 53 24.52 -9.21 -6.87
N GLY A 54 23.59 -9.54 -7.77
CA GLY A 54 22.80 -8.52 -8.49
C GLY A 54 21.83 -7.72 -7.59
N LEU A 55 21.30 -8.32 -6.53
CA LEU A 55 20.52 -7.61 -5.51
C LEU A 55 21.44 -6.66 -4.73
N MET A 56 22.61 -7.15 -4.33
CA MET A 56 23.58 -6.37 -3.59
C MET A 56 24.05 -5.14 -4.38
N ASP A 57 24.44 -5.32 -5.64
CA ASP A 57 24.89 -4.24 -6.51
C ASP A 57 23.81 -3.17 -6.72
N TRP A 58 22.56 -3.60 -6.88
CA TRP A 58 21.43 -2.69 -7.01
C TRP A 58 21.20 -1.90 -5.72
N ILE A 59 21.19 -2.55 -4.55
CA ILE A 59 21.02 -1.88 -3.25
C ILE A 59 22.13 -0.84 -3.02
N VAL A 60 23.39 -1.20 -3.27
CA VAL A 60 24.53 -0.29 -3.14
C VAL A 60 24.37 0.91 -4.06
N ARG A 61 23.99 0.70 -5.33
CA ARG A 61 23.76 1.77 -6.30
C ARG A 61 22.68 2.73 -5.83
N VAL A 62 21.54 2.22 -5.36
CA VAL A 62 20.44 3.06 -4.87
C VAL A 62 20.85 3.81 -3.61
N ARG A 63 21.53 3.16 -2.65
CA ARG A 63 22.04 3.81 -1.43
C ARG A 63 22.98 4.96 -1.75
N GLN A 64 23.98 4.73 -2.59
CA GLN A 64 24.93 5.77 -2.99
C GLN A 64 24.21 6.96 -3.65
N GLY A 65 23.24 6.69 -4.54
CA GLY A 65 22.44 7.73 -5.15
C GLY A 65 21.62 8.55 -4.15
N LEU A 66 20.99 7.87 -3.17
CA LEU A 66 20.24 8.54 -2.10
C LEU A 66 21.15 9.32 -1.15
N ASP A 67 22.32 8.79 -0.78
CA ASP A 67 23.29 9.48 0.06
C ASP A 67 23.79 10.77 -0.60
N SER A 68 24.11 10.72 -1.90
CA SER A 68 24.48 11.91 -2.68
C SER A 68 23.32 12.90 -2.78
N ALA A 69 22.09 12.42 -3.01
CA ALA A 69 20.92 13.29 -3.07
C ALA A 69 20.64 13.96 -1.73
N ASP A 70 20.75 13.25 -0.61
CA ASP A 70 20.57 13.80 0.74
C ASP A 70 21.65 14.86 1.07
N ALA A 71 22.91 14.59 0.71
CA ALA A 71 24.02 15.49 1.00
C ALA A 71 24.05 16.75 0.11
N GLU A 72 23.77 16.61 -1.19
CA GLU A 72 23.95 17.68 -2.18
C GLU A 72 22.63 18.35 -2.60
N TYR A 73 21.51 17.60 -2.60
CA TYR A 73 20.21 18.06 -3.10
C TYR A 73 19.04 17.62 -2.19
N PRO A 74 19.08 17.90 -0.87
CA PRO A 74 18.11 17.36 0.10
C PRO A 74 16.65 17.74 -0.22
N PHE A 75 16.44 18.86 -0.90
CA PHE A 75 15.10 19.29 -1.35
C PHE A 75 14.42 18.28 -2.29
N LEU A 76 15.17 17.38 -2.95
CA LEU A 76 14.59 16.31 -3.76
C LEU A 76 13.87 15.26 -2.92
N LEU A 77 14.36 14.99 -1.71
CA LEU A 77 13.74 14.03 -0.78
C LEU A 77 12.42 14.56 -0.22
N TYR A 78 12.13 15.87 -0.33
CA TYR A 78 10.79 16.36 -0.03
C TYR A 78 9.70 15.70 -0.89
N GLY A 79 10.06 15.21 -2.09
CA GLY A 79 9.17 14.39 -2.90
C GLY A 79 8.78 13.07 -2.23
N THR A 80 9.68 12.43 -1.48
CA THR A 80 9.39 11.19 -0.75
C THR A 80 8.51 11.45 0.47
N ASP A 81 8.64 12.60 1.12
CA ASP A 81 7.75 13.03 2.20
C ASP A 81 6.30 13.18 1.71
N TRP A 82 6.09 13.78 0.53
CA TRP A 82 4.76 13.87 -0.08
C TRP A 82 4.18 12.51 -0.45
N LEU A 83 5.01 11.59 -0.94
CA LEU A 83 4.58 10.21 -1.22
C LEU A 83 4.16 9.49 0.06
N ALA A 84 4.93 9.63 1.14
CA ALA A 84 4.59 9.09 2.45
C ALA A 84 3.28 9.69 2.96
N PHE A 85 3.13 11.01 2.87
CA PHE A 85 1.92 11.72 3.29
C PHE A 85 0.67 11.28 2.50
N ALA A 86 0.80 11.02 1.19
CA ALA A 86 -0.31 10.52 0.38
C ALA A 86 -0.88 9.21 0.92
N HIS A 87 -0.03 8.29 1.41
CA HIS A 87 -0.48 7.04 2.03
C HIS A 87 -1.28 7.30 3.32
N LEU A 88 -0.86 8.27 4.13
CA LEU A 88 -1.59 8.68 5.33
C LEU A 88 -2.95 9.27 4.98
N VAL A 89 -3.03 10.12 3.95
CA VAL A 89 -4.29 10.68 3.46
C VAL A 89 -5.22 9.59 2.94
N ILE A 90 -4.70 8.62 2.17
CA ILE A 90 -5.48 7.47 1.70
C ILE A 90 -5.97 6.64 2.89
N ALA A 91 -5.14 6.39 3.89
CA ALA A 91 -5.52 5.68 5.11
C ALA A 91 -6.69 6.36 5.84
N VAL A 92 -6.71 7.70 5.89
CA VAL A 92 -7.83 8.47 6.45
C VAL A 92 -9.12 8.23 5.66
N ALA A 93 -9.07 8.11 4.33
CA ALA A 93 -10.26 7.82 3.52
C ALA A 93 -10.92 6.47 3.90
N PHE A 94 -10.12 5.47 4.31
CA PHE A 94 -10.63 4.18 4.79
C PHE A 94 -11.37 4.25 6.13
N TYR A 95 -11.35 5.39 6.83
CA TYR A 95 -12.23 5.61 7.98
C TYR A 95 -13.72 5.59 7.59
N GLY A 96 -14.06 6.00 6.36
CA GLY A 96 -15.41 5.92 5.80
C GLY A 96 -16.00 4.50 5.87
N PRO A 97 -15.41 3.50 5.18
CA PRO A 97 -15.88 2.12 5.24
C PRO A 97 -15.72 1.46 6.61
N TYR A 98 -14.80 1.94 7.47
CA TYR A 98 -14.73 1.46 8.85
C TYR A 98 -15.98 1.85 9.67
N ARG A 99 -16.46 3.10 9.48
CA ARG A 99 -17.66 3.63 10.13
C ARG A 99 -18.93 3.04 9.54
N ASP A 100 -19.10 3.13 8.23
CA ASP A 100 -20.25 2.61 7.48
C ASP A 100 -19.79 1.94 6.17
N PRO A 101 -19.57 0.61 6.19
CA PRO A 101 -19.01 -0.10 5.05
C PRO A 101 -19.93 -0.17 3.84
N VAL A 102 -21.25 -0.21 4.02
CA VAL A 102 -22.19 -0.36 2.88
C VAL A 102 -22.25 0.95 2.12
N ARG A 103 -22.43 2.08 2.82
CA ARG A 103 -22.49 3.40 2.20
C ARG A 103 -21.16 3.81 1.54
N ASN A 104 -20.03 3.33 2.05
CA ASN A 104 -18.69 3.70 1.58
C ASN A 104 -17.95 2.57 0.87
N VAL A 105 -18.67 1.60 0.28
CA VAL A 105 -18.07 0.47 -0.45
C VAL A 105 -17.13 0.92 -1.57
N TRP A 106 -17.44 2.07 -2.20
CA TRP A 106 -16.62 2.65 -3.26
C TRP A 106 -15.17 2.90 -2.82
N VAL A 107 -14.90 3.26 -1.56
CA VAL A 107 -13.53 3.48 -1.06
C VAL A 107 -12.70 2.18 -1.14
N VAL A 108 -13.34 1.04 -0.89
CA VAL A 108 -12.70 -0.27 -1.02
C VAL A 108 -12.43 -0.59 -2.48
N GLU A 109 -13.37 -0.31 -3.39
CA GLU A 109 -13.21 -0.51 -4.82
C GLU A 109 -12.15 0.41 -5.42
N PHE A 110 -12.09 1.68 -4.98
CA PHE A 110 -11.02 2.62 -5.28
C PHE A 110 -9.66 2.06 -4.87
N GLY A 111 -9.54 1.49 -3.67
CA GLY A 111 -8.32 0.80 -3.24
C GLY A 111 -7.94 -0.36 -4.17
N MET A 112 -8.91 -1.15 -4.61
CA MET A 112 -8.66 -2.24 -5.56
C MET A 112 -8.19 -1.73 -6.94
N ILE A 113 -8.75 -0.62 -7.42
CA ILE A 113 -8.31 0.06 -8.65
C ILE A 113 -6.87 0.57 -8.49
N ALA A 114 -6.55 1.17 -7.35
CA ALA A 114 -5.20 1.62 -7.05
C ALA A 114 -4.20 0.45 -7.04
N CYS A 115 -4.56 -0.69 -6.43
CA CYS A 115 -3.76 -1.92 -6.48
C CYS A 115 -3.51 -2.40 -7.92
N ALA A 116 -4.53 -2.37 -8.79
CA ALA A 116 -4.36 -2.72 -10.19
C ALA A 116 -3.49 -1.69 -10.94
N GLY A 117 -3.59 -0.41 -10.61
CA GLY A 117 -2.82 0.68 -11.20
C GLY A 117 -1.32 0.63 -10.92
N ILE A 118 -0.88 -0.05 -9.86
CA ILE A 118 0.54 -0.26 -9.56
C ILE A 118 1.23 -1.06 -10.67
N ILE A 119 0.53 -2.03 -11.28
CA ILE A 119 1.10 -2.91 -12.32
C ILE A 119 1.57 -2.11 -13.55
N PRO A 120 0.71 -1.34 -14.24
CA PRO A 120 1.15 -0.54 -15.39
C PRO A 120 2.16 0.53 -14.99
N LEU A 121 2.03 1.13 -13.80
CA LEU A 121 3.00 2.10 -13.29
C LEU A 121 4.41 1.49 -13.21
N ALA A 122 4.55 0.33 -12.56
CA ALA A 122 5.85 -0.34 -12.40
C ALA A 122 6.44 -0.78 -13.75
N LEU A 123 5.60 -1.34 -14.63
CA LEU A 123 6.05 -1.87 -15.93
C LEU A 123 6.44 -0.77 -16.93
N VAL A 124 5.92 0.45 -16.80
CA VAL A 124 6.25 1.58 -17.69
C VAL A 124 7.31 2.48 -17.05
N CYS A 125 7.09 2.96 -15.84
CA CYS A 125 7.99 3.91 -15.18
C CYS A 125 9.29 3.25 -14.71
N GLY A 126 9.27 1.96 -14.36
CA GLY A 126 10.46 1.22 -13.96
C GLY A 126 11.55 1.23 -15.04
N PRO A 127 11.27 0.73 -16.26
CA PRO A 127 12.24 0.78 -17.36
C PRO A 127 12.66 2.20 -17.75
N LEU A 128 11.74 3.17 -17.75
CA LEU A 128 12.04 4.57 -18.04
C LEU A 128 13.04 5.19 -17.05
N ARG A 129 13.08 4.68 -15.81
CA ARG A 129 13.99 5.11 -14.75
C ARG A 129 15.19 4.18 -14.57
N GLY A 130 15.34 3.18 -15.42
CA GLY A 130 16.45 2.21 -15.35
C GLY A 130 16.36 1.25 -14.15
N ILE A 131 15.15 1.00 -13.62
CA ILE A 131 14.92 0.03 -12.55
C ILE A 131 15.00 -1.40 -13.12
N PRO A 132 15.72 -2.33 -12.48
CA PRO A 132 15.78 -3.73 -12.90
C PRO A 132 14.39 -4.38 -12.87
N PHE A 133 14.09 -5.21 -13.87
CA PHE A 133 12.77 -5.85 -13.98
C PHE A 133 12.38 -6.68 -12.75
N TRP A 134 13.33 -7.40 -12.14
CA TRP A 134 13.08 -8.19 -10.94
C TRP A 134 12.72 -7.31 -9.72
N TRP A 135 13.18 -6.06 -9.67
CA TRP A 135 12.77 -5.11 -8.65
C TRP A 135 11.34 -4.64 -8.90
N SER A 136 10.97 -4.38 -10.16
CA SER A 136 9.58 -4.05 -10.51
C SER A 136 8.59 -5.18 -10.14
N VAL A 137 9.03 -6.44 -10.08
CA VAL A 137 8.20 -7.54 -9.54
C VAL A 137 7.89 -7.33 -8.06
N ILE A 138 8.86 -6.83 -7.27
CA ILE A 138 8.66 -6.46 -5.86
C ILE A 138 7.67 -5.29 -5.76
N ASP A 139 7.83 -4.26 -6.61
CA ASP A 139 6.90 -3.11 -6.63
C ASP A 139 5.47 -3.56 -6.93
N MET A 140 5.28 -4.46 -7.92
CA MET A 140 3.96 -5.00 -8.27
C MET A 140 3.35 -5.90 -7.19
N ALA A 141 4.19 -6.55 -6.36
CA ALA A 141 3.71 -7.40 -5.28
C ALA A 141 2.80 -6.65 -4.30
N PHE A 142 3.06 -5.35 -4.07
CA PHE A 142 2.18 -4.51 -3.25
C PHE A 142 0.74 -4.46 -3.79
N GLY A 143 0.57 -4.30 -5.10
CA GLY A 143 -0.75 -4.32 -5.73
C GLY A 143 -1.41 -5.70 -5.64
N VAL A 144 -0.65 -6.75 -5.95
CA VAL A 144 -1.14 -8.14 -5.98
C VAL A 144 -1.56 -8.63 -4.60
N PHE A 145 -0.78 -8.36 -3.56
CA PHE A 145 -1.13 -8.75 -2.20
C PHE A 145 -2.11 -7.78 -1.54
N GLY A 146 -2.06 -6.50 -1.88
CA GLY A 146 -2.98 -5.48 -1.37
C GLY A 146 -4.44 -5.67 -1.81
N VAL A 147 -4.68 -6.22 -3.00
CA VAL A 147 -6.06 -6.45 -3.48
C VAL A 147 -6.78 -7.58 -2.73
N ILE A 148 -6.04 -8.54 -2.17
CA ILE A 148 -6.59 -9.71 -1.45
C ILE A 148 -7.48 -9.29 -0.25
N PRO A 149 -7.00 -8.52 0.73
CA PRO A 149 -7.83 -8.07 1.85
C PRO A 149 -9.00 -7.20 1.38
N LEU A 150 -8.79 -6.33 0.40
CA LEU A 150 -9.84 -5.45 -0.13
C LEU A 150 -10.96 -6.23 -0.81
N TYR A 151 -10.62 -7.25 -1.61
CA TYR A 151 -11.60 -8.14 -2.23
C TYR A 151 -12.39 -8.93 -1.17
N ALA A 152 -11.72 -9.45 -0.14
CA ALA A 152 -12.37 -10.13 0.97
C ALA A 152 -13.33 -9.21 1.73
N VAL A 153 -12.93 -7.96 1.98
CA VAL A 153 -13.78 -6.92 2.57
C VAL A 153 -14.98 -6.66 1.67
N ARG A 154 -14.77 -6.37 0.38
CA ARG A 154 -15.85 -6.10 -0.59
C ARG A 154 -16.90 -7.20 -0.59
N LYS A 155 -16.48 -8.47 -0.64
CA LYS A 155 -17.40 -9.63 -0.59
C LYS A 155 -18.23 -9.65 0.69
N LYS A 156 -17.62 -9.35 1.84
CA LYS A 156 -18.33 -9.26 3.13
C LYS A 156 -19.28 -8.06 3.18
N ILE A 157 -18.90 -6.92 2.62
CA ILE A 157 -19.75 -5.73 2.52
C ILE A 157 -21.00 -6.03 1.69
N LYS A 158 -20.86 -6.67 0.52
CA LYS A 158 -22.01 -7.06 -0.31
C LYS A 158 -22.94 -8.07 0.38
N ARG A 159 -22.39 -8.98 1.19
CA ARG A 159 -23.20 -9.86 2.04
C ARG A 159 -23.93 -9.07 3.13
N LEU A 160 -23.29 -8.08 3.74
CA LEU A 160 -23.89 -7.21 4.77
C LEU A 160 -25.01 -6.33 4.20
N GLU A 161 -24.83 -5.81 2.98
CA GLU A 161 -25.82 -5.04 2.23
C GLU A 161 -27.10 -5.88 1.99
N ALA A 162 -26.96 -7.11 1.50
CA ALA A 162 -28.09 -8.02 1.29
C ALA A 162 -28.87 -8.39 2.57
N LEU A 163 -28.21 -8.34 3.74
CA LEU A 163 -28.83 -8.61 5.04
C LEU A 163 -29.45 -7.36 5.69
N THR A 164 -29.26 -6.17 5.10
CA THR A 164 -29.80 -4.92 5.61
C THR A 164 -31.00 -4.53 4.72
N PRO A 165 -32.24 -4.55 5.23
CA PRO A 165 -33.39 -4.09 4.46
C PRO A 165 -33.17 -2.64 4.04
N ASN A 166 -33.35 -2.32 2.75
CA ASN A 166 -33.38 -0.94 2.29
C ASN A 166 -34.48 -0.20 3.08
N PRO A 167 -34.20 0.97 3.69
CA PRO A 167 -35.27 1.86 4.08
C PRO A 167 -36.00 2.24 2.79
N VAL A 168 -37.26 1.83 2.65
CA VAL A 168 -38.13 2.34 1.59
C VAL A 168 -38.10 3.86 1.69
N PRO A 169 -37.74 4.61 0.64
CA PRO A 169 -37.83 6.06 0.66
C PRO A 169 -39.27 6.41 1.02
N ALA A 170 -39.47 7.16 2.12
CA ALA A 170 -40.80 7.69 2.41
C ALA A 170 -41.25 8.51 1.19
N PRO A 171 -42.48 8.32 0.69
CA PRO A 171 -42.97 9.10 -0.43
C PRO A 171 -42.84 10.58 -0.06
N ALA A 172 -42.26 11.37 -0.95
CA ALA A 172 -42.24 12.82 -0.82
C ALA A 172 -43.69 13.29 -0.76
N VAL A 173 -44.08 13.86 0.39
CA VAL A 173 -45.38 14.53 0.59
C VAL A 173 -45.29 15.93 0.01
#